data_AF-A0A016S858-F1
#
_entry.id   AF-A0A016S858-F1
#
_cell.length_a   1.000
_cell.length_b   1.000
_cell.length_c   1.000
_cell.angle_alpha   90.00
_cell.angle_beta   90.00
_cell.angle_gamma   90.00
#
_symmetry.space_group_name_H-M   'P 1'
#
loop_
_entity.id
_entity.type
_entity.pdbx_description
1 polymer ?
#
loop_
_entity_poly.entity_id
_entity_poly.type
_entity_poly.pdbx_seq_one_letter_code
_entity_poly.pdbx_strand_id
1 'polypeptide(L)'
;MKLVHGIGAILAFVGMVVYAWGQTIIGYALVPRMTPLSVNHFRLFLVIMAACFMILYELASMFKVFIPKSAGPPPGSWQDFKWYPMDSPFFQNFVIAASAEWGMTIVMQLFYVTFAVEMRLANARAPHWVWKHSDDESEGVKTVSEFVSRL
;
A
#
# COMPACT_ATOMS: atom_id res chain seq x y z
N MET A 1 -22.45 -17.16 -5.25
CA MET A 1 -21.60 -16.09 -5.83
C MET A 1 -21.45 -14.88 -4.90
N LYS A 2 -22.52 -14.35 -4.28
CA LYS A 2 -22.45 -13.16 -3.40
C LYS A 2 -21.49 -13.30 -2.19
N LEU A 3 -21.43 -14.47 -1.55
CA LEU A 3 -20.51 -14.72 -0.43
C LEU A 3 -19.04 -14.66 -0.85
N VAL A 4 -18.68 -15.36 -1.93
CA VAL A 4 -17.31 -15.37 -2.47
C VAL A 4 -16.88 -13.98 -2.92
N HIS A 5 -17.81 -13.24 -3.55
CA HIS A 5 -17.57 -11.85 -3.91
C HIS A 5 -17.33 -10.96 -2.68
N GLY A 6 -18.14 -11.10 -1.62
CA GLY A 6 -17.96 -10.36 -0.37
C GLY A 6 -16.61 -10.65 0.30
N ILE A 7 -16.19 -11.92 0.35
CA ILE A 7 -14.86 -12.31 0.86
C ILE A 7 -13.76 -11.69 0.00
N GLY A 8 -13.90 -11.77 -1.33
CA GLY A 8 -12.94 -11.19 -2.27
C GLY A 8 -12.81 -9.68 -2.10
N ALA A 9 -13.93 -8.96 -1.95
CA ALA A 9 -13.94 -7.52 -1.73
C ALA A 9 -13.26 -7.15 -0.40
N ILE A 10 -13.57 -7.85 0.69
CA ILE A 10 -12.94 -7.62 2.00
C ILE A 10 -11.43 -7.82 1.92
N LEU A 11 -10.98 -8.96 1.35
CA LEU A 11 -9.55 -9.25 1.20
C LEU A 11 -8.85 -8.22 0.30
N ALA A 12 -9.50 -7.84 -0.81
CA ALA A 12 -8.94 -6.90 -1.77
C ALA A 12 -8.85 -5.48 -1.19
N PHE A 13 -9.89 -4.96 -0.55
CA PHE A 13 -9.89 -3.57 -0.09
C PHE A 13 -9.22 -3.42 1.28
N VAL A 14 -9.65 -4.19 2.29
CA VAL A 14 -9.08 -4.11 3.65
C VAL A 14 -7.63 -4.58 3.63
N GLY A 15 -7.37 -5.74 3.04
CA GLY A 15 -6.04 -6.34 3.00
C GLY A 15 -5.03 -5.44 2.29
N MET A 16 -5.45 -4.76 1.23
CA MET A 16 -4.57 -3.88 0.49
C MET A 16 -4.30 -2.56 1.19
N VAL A 17 -5.27 -1.98 1.91
CA VAL A 17 -5.03 -0.81 2.76
C VAL A 17 -4.05 -1.14 3.89
N VAL A 18 -4.23 -2.29 4.55
CA VAL A 18 -3.31 -2.77 5.59
C VAL A 18 -1.90 -2.98 5.01
N TYR A 19 -1.81 -3.63 3.85
CA TYR A 19 -0.54 -3.82 3.15
C TYR A 19 0.13 -2.48 2.80
N ALA A 20 -0.62 -1.53 2.23
CA ALA A 20 -0.11 -0.22 1.85
C ALA A 20 0.39 0.60 3.06
N TRP A 21 -0.28 0.50 4.21
CA TRP A 21 0.20 1.08 5.46
C TRP A 21 1.53 0.47 5.88
N GLY A 22 1.63 -0.86 5.89
CA GLY A 22 2.86 -1.58 6.21
C GLY A 22 4.03 -1.17 5.29
N GLN A 23 3.79 -1.15 3.98
CA GLN A 23 4.80 -0.75 2.99
C GLN A 23 5.25 0.70 3.18
N THR A 24 4.32 1.61 3.49
CA THR A 24 4.64 3.02 3.75
C THR A 24 5.49 3.17 5.01
N ILE A 25 5.11 2.50 6.11
CA ILE A 25 5.84 2.53 7.38
C ILE A 25 7.26 1.99 7.21
N ILE A 26 7.39 0.83 6.55
CA ILE A 26 8.70 0.21 6.26
C ILE A 26 9.57 1.15 5.42
N GLY A 27 8.98 1.82 4.42
CA GLY A 27 9.68 2.80 3.58
C GLY A 27 10.31 3.94 4.38
N TYR A 28 9.68 4.37 5.48
CA TYR A 28 10.25 5.37 6.39
C TYR A 28 11.23 4.79 7.41
N ALA A 29 11.01 3.55 7.87
CA ALA A 29 11.79 2.93 8.95
C ALA A 29 13.15 2.37 8.50
N LEU A 30 13.27 1.88 7.26
CA LEU A 30 14.52 1.26 6.79
C LEU A 30 15.63 2.28 6.52
N VAL A 31 16.84 1.94 6.99
CA VAL A 31 18.09 2.67 6.72
C VAL A 31 19.15 1.65 6.24
N PRO A 32 19.77 1.83 5.05
CA PRO A 32 19.50 2.88 4.07
C PRO A 32 18.11 2.72 3.44
N ARG A 33 17.51 3.84 3.04
CA ARG A 33 16.14 3.86 2.47
C ARG A 33 16.13 3.17 1.09
N MET A 34 15.13 2.34 0.85
CA MET A 34 14.95 1.66 -0.45
C MET A 34 14.42 2.60 -1.55
N THR A 35 13.69 3.64 -1.13
CA THR A 35 13.07 4.63 -2.01
C THR A 35 13.47 6.05 -1.64
N PRO A 36 13.44 6.99 -2.61
CA PRO A 36 13.49 8.41 -2.32
C PRO A 36 12.38 8.83 -1.36
N LEU A 37 12.68 9.78 -0.47
CA LEU A 37 11.73 10.24 0.54
C LEU A 37 10.44 10.83 -0.06
N SER A 38 10.52 11.45 -1.24
CA SER A 38 9.37 11.98 -1.97
C SER A 38 8.35 10.90 -2.33
N VAL A 39 8.82 9.70 -2.70
CA VAL A 39 7.95 8.56 -3.02
C VAL A 39 7.22 8.09 -1.75
N ASN A 40 7.89 8.09 -0.60
CA ASN A 40 7.27 7.70 0.66
C ASN A 40 6.20 8.71 1.10
N HIS A 41 6.44 10.02 0.92
CA HIS A 41 5.42 11.04 1.19
C HIS A 41 4.21 10.90 0.27
N PHE A 42 4.44 10.61 -1.01
CA PHE A 42 3.36 10.35 -1.96
C PHE A 42 2.56 9.10 -1.58
N ARG A 43 3.24 8.00 -1.19
CA ARG A 43 2.59 6.78 -0.68
C ARG A 43 1.76 7.03 0.57
N LEU A 44 2.28 7.84 1.50
CA LEU A 44 1.55 8.23 2.70
C LEU A 44 0.28 9.01 2.36
N PHE A 45 0.37 9.96 1.43
CA PHE A 45 -0.81 10.68 0.95
C PHE A 45 -1.85 9.73 0.34
N LEU A 46 -1.41 8.82 -0.54
CA LEU A 46 -2.30 7.84 -1.18
C LEU A 46 -2.95 6.89 -0.15
N VAL A 47 -2.21 6.39 0.84
CA VAL A 47 -2.78 5.46 1.82
C VAL A 47 -3.79 6.14 2.75
N ILE A 48 -3.57 7.42 3.08
CA ILE A 48 -4.54 8.23 3.83
C ILE A 48 -5.82 8.42 2.99
N MET A 49 -5.69 8.80 1.72
CA MET A 49 -6.84 8.92 0.82
C MET A 49 -7.62 7.60 0.69
N ALA A 50 -6.92 6.48 0.51
CA ALA A 50 -7.54 5.16 0.43
C ALA A 50 -8.31 4.81 1.72
N ALA A 51 -7.72 5.09 2.89
CA ALA A 51 -8.40 4.89 4.17
C ALA A 51 -9.65 5.77 4.31
N CYS A 52 -9.60 7.04 3.89
CA CYS A 52 -10.76 7.93 3.88
C CYS A 52 -11.89 7.41 2.97
N PHE A 53 -11.56 6.98 1.75
CA PHE A 53 -12.54 6.40 0.84
C PHE A 53 -13.12 5.09 1.36
N MET A 54 -12.30 4.25 1.98
CA MET A 54 -12.75 3.01 2.63
C MET A 54 -13.75 3.32 3.75
N ILE A 55 -13.43 4.27 4.64
CA ILE A 55 -14.35 4.69 5.71
C ILE A 55 -15.66 5.23 5.10
N LEU A 56 -15.58 6.08 4.09
CA LEU A 56 -16.76 6.63 3.43
C LEU A 56 -17.63 5.54 2.81
N TYR A 57 -17.02 4.54 2.16
CA TYR A 57 -17.70 3.37 1.61
C TYR A 57 -18.40 2.56 2.71
N GLU A 58 -17.73 2.26 3.82
CA GLU A 58 -18.32 1.54 4.95
C GLU A 58 -19.50 2.31 5.57
N LEU A 59 -19.37 3.63 5.74
CA LEU A 59 -20.45 4.49 6.25
C LEU A 59 -21.68 4.49 5.32
N ALA A 60 -21.47 4.50 4.01
CA ALA A 60 -22.56 4.47 3.04
C ALA A 60 -23.13 3.06 2.81
N SER A 61 -22.29 2.03 2.80
CA SER A 61 -22.68 0.67 2.42
C SER A 61 -23.12 -0.18 3.59
N MET A 62 -22.42 -0.14 4.73
CA MET A 62 -22.75 -0.96 5.90
C MET A 62 -23.63 -0.21 6.89
N PHE A 63 -23.25 1.02 7.25
CA PHE A 63 -23.96 1.79 8.27
C PHE A 63 -25.14 2.61 7.73
N LYS A 64 -25.23 2.78 6.40
CA LYS A 64 -26.32 3.51 5.72
C LYS A 64 -26.54 4.92 6.27
N VAL A 65 -25.46 5.59 6.71
CA VAL A 65 -25.52 6.87 7.44
C VAL A 65 -26.19 7.98 6.63
N PHE A 66 -26.08 7.94 5.30
CA PHE A 66 -26.62 8.96 4.42
C PHE A 66 -28.11 8.77 4.08
N ILE A 67 -28.76 7.73 4.62
CA ILE A 67 -30.19 7.48 4.40
C ILE A 67 -30.96 8.04 5.61
N PRO A 68 -31.87 9.00 5.41
CA PRO A 68 -32.69 9.53 6.48
C PRO A 68 -33.50 8.42 7.16
N LYS A 69 -33.57 8.42 8.49
CA LYS A 69 -34.36 7.42 9.25
C LYS A 69 -35.85 7.41 8.88
N SER A 70 -36.35 8.51 8.33
CA SER A 70 -37.73 8.67 7.84
C SER A 70 -38.00 8.02 6.48
N ALA A 71 -36.96 7.57 5.75
CA ALA A 71 -37.10 7.05 4.38
C ALA A 71 -37.73 5.65 4.31
N GLY A 72 -37.91 4.96 5.44
CA GLY A 72 -38.49 3.61 5.49
C GLY A 72 -37.56 2.53 4.93
N PRO A 73 -38.06 1.30 4.75
CA PRO A 73 -37.28 0.22 4.13
C PRO A 73 -37.05 0.51 2.64
N PRO A 74 -35.94 0.02 2.06
CA PRO A 74 -35.69 0.18 0.62
C PRO A 74 -36.79 -0.50 -0.21
N PRO A 75 -37.06 -0.02 -1.45
CA PRO A 75 -38.00 -0.65 -2.37
C PRO A 75 -37.46 -1.99 -2.94
N GLY A 76 -37.30 -3.00 -2.08
CA GLY A 76 -36.75 -4.33 -2.41
C GLY A 76 -35.78 -4.83 -1.33
N SER A 77 -34.95 -5.83 -1.66
CA SER A 77 -33.79 -6.17 -0.83
C SER A 77 -32.63 -5.19 -1.12
N TRP A 78 -31.81 -4.90 -0.11
CA TRP A 78 -30.59 -4.09 -0.27
C TRP A 78 -29.59 -4.66 -1.30
N GLN A 79 -29.78 -5.91 -1.71
CA GLN A 79 -28.89 -6.68 -2.57
C GLN A 79 -29.54 -7.01 -3.93
N ASP A 80 -30.71 -6.43 -4.21
CA ASP A 80 -31.38 -6.55 -5.50
C ASP A 80 -30.89 -5.44 -6.43
N PHE A 81 -30.61 -5.79 -7.68
CA PHE A 81 -30.29 -4.84 -8.73
C PHE A 81 -31.56 -4.13 -9.20
N LYS A 82 -32.09 -3.23 -8.37
CA LYS A 82 -33.17 -2.33 -8.74
C LYS A 82 -32.64 -0.92 -8.93
N TRP A 83 -33.08 -0.29 -10.00
CA TRP A 83 -32.82 1.12 -10.26
C TRP A 83 -33.61 1.97 -9.27
N TYR A 84 -32.91 2.80 -8.50
CA TYR A 84 -33.53 3.80 -7.65
C TYR A 84 -33.81 5.07 -8.45
N PRO A 85 -34.96 5.74 -8.25
CA PRO A 85 -35.20 7.08 -8.79
C PRO A 85 -34.14 8.07 -8.29
N MET A 86 -33.75 9.05 -9.10
CA MET A 86 -32.69 10.01 -8.74
C MET A 86 -32.99 10.81 -7.47
N ASP A 87 -34.26 11.12 -7.22
CA ASP A 87 -34.72 11.87 -6.04
C ASP A 87 -34.75 11.01 -4.77
N SER A 88 -34.45 9.72 -4.89
CA SER A 88 -34.47 8.79 -3.78
C SER A 88 -33.22 8.95 -2.91
N PRO A 89 -33.34 8.99 -1.57
CA PRO A 89 -32.17 8.96 -0.69
C PRO A 89 -31.33 7.68 -0.87
N PHE A 90 -31.96 6.58 -1.33
CA PHE A 90 -31.27 5.33 -1.65
C PHE A 90 -30.34 5.48 -2.86
N PHE A 91 -30.74 6.26 -3.87
CA PHE A 91 -29.91 6.56 -5.04
C PHE A 91 -28.67 7.36 -4.65
N GLN A 92 -28.85 8.42 -3.86
CA GLN A 92 -27.74 9.25 -3.39
C GLN A 92 -26.73 8.45 -2.57
N ASN A 93 -27.20 7.64 -1.62
CA ASN A 93 -26.34 6.77 -0.83
C ASN A 93 -25.59 5.75 -1.70
N PHE A 94 -26.24 5.20 -2.72
CA PHE A 94 -25.60 4.30 -3.68
C PHE A 94 -24.51 5.00 -4.49
N VAL A 95 -24.76 6.21 -4.97
CA VAL A 95 -23.76 7.00 -5.71
C VAL A 95 -22.56 7.32 -4.83
N ILE A 96 -22.77 7.69 -3.57
CA ILE A 96 -21.67 7.94 -2.61
C ILE A 96 -20.85 6.67 -2.40
N ALA A 97 -21.50 5.53 -2.13
CA ALA A 97 -20.82 4.26 -1.94
C ALA A 97 -20.01 3.85 -3.17
N ALA A 98 -20.63 3.87 -4.36
CA ALA A 98 -19.95 3.53 -5.61
C ALA A 98 -18.77 4.48 -5.89
N SER A 99 -18.95 5.78 -5.69
CA SER A 99 -17.88 6.77 -5.91
C SER A 99 -16.71 6.55 -4.96
N ALA A 100 -16.99 6.22 -3.69
CA ALA A 100 -15.96 5.89 -2.71
C ALA A 100 -15.21 4.60 -3.08
N GLU A 101 -15.91 3.56 -3.52
CA GLU A 101 -15.32 2.29 -3.97
C GLU A 101 -14.38 2.48 -5.19
N TRP A 102 -14.83 3.22 -6.20
CA TRP A 102 -14.01 3.52 -7.38
C TRP A 102 -12.85 4.46 -7.05
N GLY A 103 -13.08 5.48 -6.21
CA GLY A 103 -12.03 6.38 -5.72
C GLY A 103 -10.93 5.61 -4.99
N MET A 104 -11.31 4.71 -4.08
CA MET A 104 -10.38 3.81 -3.40
C MET A 104 -9.61 2.95 -4.41
N THR A 105 -10.30 2.30 -5.36
CA THR A 105 -9.66 1.47 -6.39
C THR A 105 -8.58 2.24 -7.15
N ILE A 106 -8.90 3.45 -7.63
CA ILE A 106 -7.95 4.27 -8.40
C ILE A 106 -6.73 4.65 -7.56
N VAL A 107 -6.95 5.10 -6.32
CA VAL A 107 -5.86 5.47 -5.40
C VAL A 107 -4.95 4.27 -5.10
N MET A 108 -5.52 3.08 -4.91
CA MET A 108 -4.74 1.86 -4.69
C MET A 108 -3.93 1.45 -5.93
N GLN A 109 -4.47 1.63 -7.14
CA GLN A 109 -3.69 1.39 -8.35
C GLN A 109 -2.54 2.39 -8.51
N LEU A 110 -2.75 3.67 -8.19
CA LEU A 110 -1.68 4.65 -8.15
C LEU A 110 -0.60 4.28 -7.12
N PHE A 111 -1.02 3.74 -5.96
CA PHE A 111 -0.09 3.23 -4.96
C PHE A 111 0.77 2.10 -5.54
N TYR A 112 0.19 1.14 -6.27
CA TYR A 112 0.96 0.08 -6.90
C TYR A 112 1.97 0.58 -7.93
N VAL A 113 1.62 1.60 -8.71
CA VAL A 113 2.55 2.21 -9.69
C VAL A 113 3.81 2.76 -9.00
N THR A 114 3.73 3.17 -7.73
CA THR A 114 4.93 3.63 -7.00
C THR A 114 5.99 2.54 -6.82
N PHE A 115 5.64 1.25 -6.86
CA PHE A 115 6.62 0.16 -6.84
C PHE A 115 7.48 0.12 -8.10
N ALA A 116 7.02 0.68 -9.23
CA ALA A 116 7.85 0.81 -10.41
C ALA A 116 9.11 1.66 -10.14
N VAL A 117 9.04 2.60 -9.19
CA VAL A 117 10.21 3.41 -8.79
C VAL A 117 11.23 2.56 -8.02
N GLU A 118 10.78 1.65 -7.16
CA GLU A 118 11.66 0.70 -6.47
C GLU A 118 12.33 -0.26 -7.44
N MET A 119 11.54 -0.83 -8.35
CA MET A 119 12.05 -1.82 -9.32
C MET A 119 13.07 -1.22 -10.29
N ARG A 120 13.02 0.09 -10.55
CA ARG A 120 14.06 0.79 -11.34
C ARG A 120 15.41 0.88 -10.62
N LEU A 121 15.39 0.92 -9.29
CA LEU A 121 16.60 0.98 -8.46
C LEU A 121 17.12 -0.41 -8.09
N ALA A 122 16.28 -1.44 -8.22
CA ALA A 122 16.64 -2.83 -7.96
C ALA A 122 17.63 -3.34 -9.03
N ASN A 123 18.92 -3.10 -8.79
CA ASN A 123 20.00 -3.68 -9.58
C ASN A 123 20.39 -5.02 -8.96
N ALA A 124 19.84 -6.12 -9.48
CA ALA A 124 20.23 -7.48 -9.10
C ALA A 124 21.61 -7.82 -9.71
N ARG A 125 22.67 -7.15 -9.27
CA ARG A 125 24.03 -7.60 -9.58
C ARG A 125 24.29 -8.87 -8.77
N ALA A 126 24.70 -9.93 -9.45
CA ALA A 126 25.13 -11.15 -8.79
C ALA A 126 26.26 -10.82 -7.79
N PRO A 127 26.28 -11.45 -6.60
CA PRO A 127 27.38 -11.28 -5.67
C PRO A 127 28.69 -11.65 -6.38
N HIS A 128 29.60 -10.69 -6.47
CA HIS A 128 30.93 -10.96 -6.98
C HIS A 128 31.72 -11.64 -5.87
N TRP A 129 32.22 -12.84 -6.14
CA TRP A 129 33.06 -13.57 -5.20
C TRP A 129 34.44 -12.91 -5.19
N VAL A 130 34.79 -12.21 -4.11
CA VAL A 130 36.15 -11.73 -3.89
C VAL A 130 36.95 -12.87 -3.29
N TRP A 131 37.75 -13.54 -4.11
CA TRP A 131 38.80 -14.44 -3.59
C TRP A 131 39.86 -13.59 -2.89
N LYS A 132 39.94 -13.67 -1.57
CA LYS A 132 41.11 -13.20 -0.83
C LYS A 132 42.21 -14.26 -1.03
N HIS A 133 43.24 -13.95 -1.80
CA HIS A 133 44.46 -14.75 -1.78
C HIS A 133 45.17 -14.54 -0.44
N SER A 134 45.56 -15.63 0.21
CA SER A 134 46.23 -15.69 1.51
C SER A 134 47.69 -15.21 1.48
N ASP A 135 48.19 -14.72 0.35
CA ASP A 135 49.62 -14.42 0.17
C ASP A 135 50.04 -13.07 0.81
N ASP A 136 49.07 -12.24 1.20
CA ASP A 136 49.30 -10.94 1.87
C ASP A 136 49.67 -11.05 3.36
N GLU A 137 49.65 -12.24 3.97
CA GLU A 137 50.19 -12.41 5.33
C GLU A 137 51.72 -12.23 5.39
N SER A 138 52.41 -12.24 4.24
CA SER A 138 53.86 -12.06 4.17
C SER A 138 54.32 -10.59 4.13
N GLU A 139 53.45 -9.63 3.79
CA GLU A 139 53.79 -8.20 3.78
C GLU A 139 53.67 -7.55 5.17
N GLY A 140 52.74 -8.03 6.01
CA GLY A 140 52.57 -7.54 7.39
C GLY A 140 53.73 -7.92 8.32
N VAL A 141 54.41 -9.05 8.06
CA VAL A 141 55.56 -9.49 8.85
C VAL A 141 56.82 -8.67 8.53
N LYS A 142 56.97 -8.20 7.27
CA LYS A 142 58.12 -7.36 6.88
C LYS A 142 58.07 -5.97 7.49
N THR A 143 56.88 -5.36 7.57
CA THR A 143 56.71 -4.00 8.13
C THR A 143 56.94 -3.96 9.65
N VAL A 144 56.54 -5.01 10.38
CA VAL A 144 56.79 -5.12 11.82
C VAL A 144 58.28 -5.40 12.10
N SER A 145 58.92 -6.24 11.29
CA SER A 145 60.36 -6.52 11.40
C SER A 145 61.24 -5.29 11.15
N GLU A 146 60.91 -4.43 10.18
CA GLU A 146 61.67 -3.20 9.90
C GLU A 146 61.49 -2.12 10.97
N PHE A 147 60.35 -2.10 11.67
CA PHE A 147 60.11 -1.14 12.75
C PHE A 147 60.86 -1.54 14.03
N VAL A 148 60.94 -2.83 14.33
CA VAL A 148 61.65 -3.35 15.51
C VAL A 148 63.17 -3.27 15.36
N SER A 149 63.72 -3.32 14.14
CA SER A 149 65.18 -3.16 13.92
C SER A 149 65.67 -1.70 13.92
N ARG A 150 64.77 -0.72 14.10
CA ARG A 150 65.08 0.72 14.13
C ARG A 150 64.94 1.35 15.52
N LEU A 151 64.66 0.55 16.54
CA LEU A 151 64.73 0.89 17.97
C LEU A 151 65.99 0.28 18.57
#